data_AF-A0A958I061-F1
#
_entry.id   AF-A0A958I061-F1
#
_cell.length_a   1.000
_cell.length_b   1.000
_cell.length_c   1.000
_cell.angle_alpha   90.00
_cell.angle_beta   90.00
_cell.angle_gamma   90.00
#
_symmetry.space_group_name_H-M   'P 1'
#
loop_
_entity.id
_entity.type
_entity.pdbx_description
1 polymer ?
#
loop_
_entity_poly.entity_id
_entity_poly.type
_entity_poly.pdbx_seq_one_letter_code
_entity_poly.pdbx_strand_id
1 'polypeptide(L)'
;MRTKTKLPYLLFILTLNLFGCNTSNVQKAPEPPAARDAIVRWLNTGQVIPERMISAETRRISERLGITYSGVSRKELIQYDIDSAILREIRQKTATFLLTESRLTDGFSTIEIIIPEREDTLTFYFQQGKLVTPVEYYSRNWQRELTRYFDYRISNPANFNRRAAKEMRDFTEKMLDYLEINEAGRQRLEQEKIIYFLCDSPEEIEQVSGFNTRGIYLLGIDAIISQFNAHFHEVAHLLINYKLQQLPLYTHPFLQEGFAAAVGGRGDKSTEVILNLGRFLQKSEFLPYKELLNAQQFTGQDASLSYPASAFYNRFLLDEWRLPRYLDFYRKHSRTTPVRNAIPASQLPADSIFATYLDAHVDLNPISFPEIFPETAAVVEADWGSIWENGDTYFFDLRGNIRLTPPDPPKAFVSKEFREIFPDVRYSGERYVLSVSENEVKLFDFYTAKLVAIYAKGLSLAQQTIQQPDGNFRFAIRKNAFSVPLTTMRIAQ
;
A
#
# COMPACT_ATOMS: atom_id res chain seq x y z
N MET A 1 -2.52 13.97 3.65
CA MET A 1 -3.82 13.66 4.29
C MET A 1 -3.53 13.20 5.71
N ARG A 2 -3.75 14.03 6.74
CA ARG A 2 -3.87 13.53 8.11
C ARG A 2 -5.37 13.40 8.37
N THR A 3 -5.91 12.19 8.23
CA THR A 3 -7.28 11.90 8.66
C THR A 3 -7.29 11.96 10.18
N LYS A 4 -7.81 13.06 10.71
CA LYS A 4 -8.02 13.25 12.15
C LYS A 4 -9.18 12.35 12.58
N THR A 5 -8.88 11.38 13.44
CA THR A 5 -9.88 10.78 14.33
C THR A 5 -9.25 10.55 15.70
N LYS A 6 -9.97 11.04 16.70
CA LYS A 6 -9.63 11.21 18.11
C LYS A 6 -9.51 9.88 18.86
N LEU A 7 -8.68 9.85 19.91
CA LEU A 7 -8.94 9.04 21.10
C LEU A 7 -9.35 9.94 22.27
N PRO A 8 -10.37 9.60 23.07
CA PRO A 8 -10.62 10.23 24.35
C PRO A 8 -9.95 9.41 25.46
N TYR A 9 -8.88 9.93 26.07
CA TYR A 9 -8.51 9.52 27.42
C TYR A 9 -8.07 10.73 28.21
N LEU A 10 -9.01 11.23 29.02
CA LEU A 10 -8.74 12.16 30.10
C LEU A 10 -8.78 11.40 31.43
N LEU A 11 -7.68 11.53 32.16
CA LEU A 11 -7.57 11.52 33.63
C LEU A 11 -7.99 10.27 34.42
N PHE A 12 -6.97 9.57 34.94
CA PHE A 12 -6.96 9.14 36.35
C PHE A 12 -5.63 9.54 36.97
N ILE A 13 -5.64 10.62 37.75
CA ILE A 13 -4.59 10.92 38.73
C ILE A 13 -4.96 10.12 39.98
N LEU A 14 -4.10 9.17 40.37
CA LEU A 14 -4.13 8.60 41.70
C LEU A 14 -2.69 8.44 42.19
N THR A 15 -2.33 9.33 43.11
CA THR A 15 -1.19 9.21 44.00
C THR A 15 -1.25 7.92 44.81
N LEU A 16 -0.20 7.09 44.73
CA LEU A 16 0.20 6.21 45.81
C LEU A 16 1.71 5.94 45.72
N ASN A 17 2.42 6.49 46.71
CA ASN A 17 3.80 6.17 47.02
C ASN A 17 3.89 4.84 47.79
N LEU A 18 5.09 4.26 47.76
CA LEU A 18 5.66 3.19 48.61
C LEU A 18 5.46 1.75 48.13
N PHE A 19 6.44 1.25 47.36
CA PHE A 19 7.19 0.03 47.73
C PHE A 19 8.60 0.12 47.16
N GLY A 20 9.60 0.13 48.06
CA GLY A 20 11.01 0.16 47.71
C GLY A 20 11.45 -1.20 47.15
N CYS A 21 11.96 -1.19 45.92
CA CYS A 21 12.70 -2.30 45.36
C CYS A 21 14.13 -1.84 45.04
N ASN A 22 15.09 -2.59 45.56
CA ASN A 22 16.50 -2.25 45.62
C ASN A 22 17.18 -2.58 44.27
N THR A 23 17.40 -1.57 43.42
CA THR A 23 18.15 -1.73 42.16
C THR A 23 19.59 -1.23 42.33
N SER A 24 20.49 -2.11 42.76
CA SER A 24 21.93 -1.86 42.73
C SER A 24 22.50 -2.18 41.34
N ASN A 25 23.22 -1.21 40.77
CA ASN A 25 24.05 -1.26 39.54
C ASN A 25 23.32 -1.31 38.19
N VAL A 26 22.51 -0.29 37.90
CA VAL A 26 22.35 0.19 36.52
C VAL A 26 23.43 1.23 36.26
N GLN A 27 24.42 0.92 35.42
CA GLN A 27 25.36 1.92 34.90
C GLN A 27 24.54 3.10 34.34
N LYS A 28 24.73 4.30 34.88
CA LYS A 28 24.17 5.53 34.30
C LYS A 28 24.76 5.68 32.89
N ALA A 29 23.98 5.30 31.88
CA ALA A 29 24.26 5.71 30.51
C ALA A 29 24.37 7.25 30.47
N PRO A 30 25.35 7.82 29.75
CA PRO A 30 25.51 9.26 29.67
C PRO A 30 24.19 9.92 29.22
N GLU A 31 23.84 11.02 29.89
CA GLU A 31 22.55 11.68 29.77
C GLU A 31 22.28 12.27 28.36
N PRO A 32 21.01 12.56 28.01
CA PRO A 32 20.56 13.05 26.72
C PRO A 32 20.55 14.59 26.45
N PRO A 33 21.28 15.50 27.17
CA PRO A 33 21.18 16.94 26.92
C PRO A 33 21.37 17.34 25.45
N ALA A 34 22.29 16.65 24.75
CA ALA A 34 22.59 16.97 23.36
C ALA A 34 21.39 16.73 22.41
N ALA A 35 20.64 15.64 22.60
CA ALA A 35 19.48 15.24 21.78
C ALA A 35 18.33 16.24 21.91
N ARG A 36 17.96 16.52 23.15
CA ARG A 36 16.97 17.53 23.50
C ARG A 36 17.34 18.89 22.93
N ASP A 37 18.57 19.35 23.17
CA ASP A 37 19.03 20.65 22.68
C ASP A 37 19.01 20.76 21.15
N ALA A 38 19.30 19.67 20.45
CA ALA A 38 19.26 19.66 18.99
C ALA A 38 17.84 19.75 18.44
N ILE A 39 16.89 19.02 19.04
CA ILE A 39 15.46 19.15 18.68
C ILE A 39 14.97 20.57 18.98
N VAL A 40 15.27 21.10 20.17
CA VAL A 40 14.87 22.46 20.56
C VAL A 40 15.45 23.49 19.60
N ARG A 41 16.73 23.37 19.21
CA ARG A 41 17.34 24.25 18.21
C ARG A 41 16.65 24.11 16.85
N TRP A 42 16.41 22.89 16.38
CA TRP A 42 15.73 22.66 15.10
C TRP A 42 14.34 23.29 15.04
N LEU A 43 13.54 23.15 16.09
CA LEU A 43 12.22 23.80 16.19
C LEU A 43 12.33 25.32 16.15
N ASN A 44 13.20 25.89 16.99
CA ASN A 44 13.30 27.35 17.18
C ASN A 44 14.03 28.10 16.07
N THR A 45 14.96 27.46 15.36
CA THR A 45 15.81 28.14 14.36
C THR A 45 15.71 27.55 12.96
N GLY A 46 15.15 26.33 12.82
CA GLY A 46 15.20 25.58 11.56
C GLY A 46 16.56 24.98 11.25
N GLN A 47 17.53 25.06 12.16
CA GLN A 47 18.81 24.39 12.01
C GLN A 47 18.61 22.87 11.96
N VAL A 48 19.04 22.24 10.86
CA VAL A 48 18.91 20.80 10.65
C VAL A 48 19.61 20.03 11.78
N ILE A 49 18.99 18.94 12.23
CA ILE A 49 19.58 18.03 13.22
C ILE A 49 20.97 17.59 12.71
N PRO A 50 22.05 17.79 13.48
CA PRO A 50 23.40 17.46 13.02
C PRO A 50 23.54 15.98 12.69
N GLU A 51 24.26 15.67 11.60
CA GLU A 51 24.49 14.30 11.13
C GLU A 51 25.02 13.36 12.22
N ARG A 52 25.95 13.85 13.03
CA ARG A 52 26.54 13.09 14.15
C ARG A 52 25.51 12.62 15.18
N MET A 53 24.29 13.12 15.13
CA MET A 53 23.20 12.74 16.03
C MET A 53 22.29 11.69 15.43
N ILE A 54 22.46 11.34 14.16
CA ILE A 54 21.70 10.29 13.49
C ILE A 54 22.50 9.00 13.58
N SER A 55 21.82 7.88 13.81
CA SER A 55 22.47 6.56 13.78
C SER A 55 23.08 6.30 12.39
N ALA A 56 24.28 5.72 12.39
CA ALA A 56 24.94 5.35 11.14
C ALA A 56 24.11 4.34 10.33
N GLU A 57 23.38 3.45 11.00
CA GLU A 57 22.52 2.46 10.34
C GLU A 57 21.29 3.11 9.71
N THR A 58 20.59 3.99 10.44
CA THR A 58 19.46 4.77 9.88
C THR A 58 19.86 5.50 8.60
N ARG A 59 21.03 6.16 8.65
CA ARG A 59 21.57 6.87 7.50
C ARG A 59 21.88 5.91 6.35
N ARG A 60 22.62 4.84 6.62
CA ARG A 60 22.96 3.82 5.61
C ARG A 60 21.71 3.29 4.93
N ILE A 61 20.68 2.94 5.70
CA ILE A 61 19.39 2.48 5.18
C ILE A 61 18.77 3.54 4.28
N SER A 62 18.71 4.81 4.69
CA SER A 62 18.09 5.88 3.90
C SER A 62 18.79 6.17 2.56
N GLU A 63 20.11 5.97 2.50
CA GLU A 63 20.93 6.31 1.34
C GLU A 63 21.10 5.13 0.35
N ARG A 64 20.85 3.89 0.79
CA ARG A 64 21.24 2.66 0.06
C ARG A 64 20.72 2.54 -1.37
N LEU A 65 19.50 3.02 -1.65
CA LEU A 65 18.91 2.94 -3.00
C LEU A 65 19.26 4.15 -3.89
N GLY A 66 19.97 5.16 -3.36
CA GLY A 66 20.37 6.35 -4.10
C GLY A 66 19.23 7.35 -4.38
N ILE A 67 18.03 7.11 -3.87
CA ILE A 67 16.89 8.01 -4.04
C ILE A 67 17.09 9.26 -3.18
N THR A 68 17.02 10.44 -3.79
CA THR A 68 17.19 11.75 -3.15
C THR A 68 16.05 12.69 -3.51
N TYR A 69 15.74 13.64 -2.61
CA TYR A 69 14.63 14.57 -2.79
C TYR A 69 15.10 16.03 -2.83
N SER A 70 14.73 16.74 -3.89
CA SER A 70 15.07 18.16 -4.03
C SER A 70 14.46 18.98 -2.88
N GLY A 71 15.27 19.85 -2.27
CA GLY A 71 14.85 20.65 -1.12
C GLY A 71 14.89 19.93 0.23
N VAL A 72 15.27 18.64 0.24
CA VAL A 72 15.44 17.85 1.47
C VAL A 72 16.93 17.65 1.71
N SER A 73 17.44 18.18 2.83
CA SER A 73 18.85 18.04 3.20
C SER A 73 19.18 16.69 3.82
N ARG A 74 18.20 16.06 4.48
CA ARG A 74 18.30 14.76 5.17
C ARG A 74 17.04 13.97 4.91
N LYS A 75 17.16 12.90 4.15
CA LYS A 75 16.03 12.07 3.72
C LYS A 75 15.41 11.32 4.88
N GLU A 76 16.23 10.79 5.78
CA GLU A 76 15.83 10.10 7.01
C GLU A 76 14.97 10.96 7.95
N LEU A 77 14.97 12.28 7.76
CA LEU A 77 14.13 13.21 8.53
C LEU A 77 12.77 13.51 7.89
N ILE A 78 12.47 13.00 6.69
CA ILE A 78 11.18 13.25 5.99
C ILE A 78 9.99 12.80 6.86
N GLN A 79 10.11 11.67 7.56
CA GLN A 79 9.04 11.17 8.43
C GLN A 79 8.74 12.07 9.64
N TYR A 80 9.69 12.96 9.98
CA TYR A 80 9.57 13.92 11.07
C TYR A 80 9.18 15.32 10.56
N ASP A 81 8.71 15.44 9.31
CA ASP A 81 8.30 16.73 8.75
C ASP A 81 7.13 17.32 9.56
N ILE A 82 7.35 18.52 10.09
CA ILE A 82 6.33 19.30 10.80
C ILE A 82 5.80 20.31 9.80
N ASP A 83 4.48 20.50 9.78
CA ASP A 83 3.85 21.50 8.93
C ASP A 83 4.60 22.85 9.06
N SER A 84 5.02 23.39 7.92
CA SER A 84 5.78 24.64 7.87
C SER A 84 5.09 25.83 8.55
N ALA A 85 3.75 25.82 8.64
CA ALA A 85 2.98 26.80 9.39
C ALA A 85 3.18 26.62 10.91
N ILE A 86 3.16 25.38 11.40
CA ILE A 86 3.42 25.07 12.81
C ILE A 86 4.85 25.47 13.18
N LEU A 87 5.84 25.10 12.36
CA LEU A 87 7.23 25.52 12.58
C LEU A 87 7.36 27.04 12.60
N ARG A 88 6.62 27.75 11.74
CA ARG A 88 6.60 29.22 11.72
C ARG A 88 6.00 29.78 13.00
N GLU A 89 4.89 29.21 13.47
CA GLU A 89 4.22 29.63 14.71
C GLU A 89 5.13 29.44 15.93
N ILE A 90 5.83 28.30 16.03
CA ILE A 90 6.82 28.05 17.09
C ILE A 90 7.95 29.10 17.03
N ARG A 91 8.52 29.35 15.84
CA ARG A 91 9.63 30.32 15.65
C ARG A 91 9.23 31.76 15.94
N GLN A 92 7.98 32.11 15.64
CA GLN A 92 7.40 33.43 15.93
C GLN A 92 6.91 33.54 17.38
N LYS A 93 7.02 32.46 18.18
CA LYS A 93 6.53 32.37 19.56
C LYS A 93 5.03 32.58 19.68
N THR A 94 4.27 32.25 18.64
CA THR A 94 2.79 32.28 18.62
C THR A 94 2.18 30.91 18.94
N ALA A 95 2.96 29.84 18.91
CA ALA A 95 2.62 28.54 19.46
C ALA A 95 3.69 28.09 20.46
N THR A 96 3.27 27.41 21.52
CA THR A 96 4.17 26.78 22.49
C THR A 96 4.33 25.29 22.19
N PHE A 97 5.35 24.67 22.78
CA PHE A 97 5.49 23.23 22.74
C PHE A 97 6.04 22.71 24.08
N LEU A 98 5.62 21.50 24.44
CA LEU A 98 6.12 20.76 25.59
C LEU A 98 7.04 19.63 25.10
N LEU A 99 8.04 19.30 25.91
CA LEU A 99 8.94 18.18 25.68
C LEU A 99 8.83 17.19 26.83
N THR A 100 8.50 15.95 26.51
CA THR A 100 8.55 14.82 27.44
C THR A 100 9.62 13.84 26.98
N GLU A 101 10.39 13.32 27.93
CA GLU A 101 11.43 12.34 27.67
C GLU A 101 11.08 11.06 28.40
N SER A 102 11.10 9.93 27.68
CA SER A 102 10.80 8.63 28.26
C SER A 102 11.90 7.64 27.93
N ARG A 103 12.25 6.78 28.89
CA ARG A 103 13.14 5.64 28.65
C ARG A 103 12.31 4.46 28.17
N LEU A 104 12.83 3.78 27.16
CA LEU A 104 12.28 2.55 26.61
C LEU A 104 13.20 1.38 26.95
N THR A 105 12.82 0.17 26.55
CA THR A 105 13.66 -1.03 26.74
C THR A 105 14.87 -1.00 25.79
N ASP A 106 15.83 -1.91 26.02
CA ASP A 106 16.94 -2.17 25.09
C ASP A 106 17.84 -0.96 24.79
N GLY A 107 17.91 -0.01 25.72
CA GLY A 107 18.72 1.21 25.59
C GLY A 107 18.11 2.26 24.66
N PHE A 108 16.81 2.14 24.33
CA PHE A 108 16.07 3.14 23.59
C PHE A 108 15.48 4.21 24.52
N SER A 109 15.15 5.35 23.94
CA SER A 109 14.43 6.44 24.60
C SER A 109 13.63 7.22 23.56
N THR A 110 12.63 7.97 24.03
CA THR A 110 11.86 8.89 23.19
C THR A 110 11.96 10.31 23.70
N ILE A 111 11.83 11.25 22.77
CA ILE A 111 11.52 12.64 23.05
C ILE A 111 10.23 12.96 22.31
N GLU A 112 9.16 13.27 23.03
CA GLU A 112 7.88 13.67 22.44
C GLU A 112 7.76 15.19 22.49
N ILE A 113 7.36 15.77 21.37
CA ILE A 113 7.01 17.18 21.24
C ILE A 113 5.49 17.24 21.21
N ILE A 114 4.89 17.91 22.19
CA ILE A 114 3.44 18.13 22.25
C ILE A 114 3.18 19.58 21.90
N ILE A 115 2.29 19.83 20.96
CA ILE A 115 1.84 21.16 20.51
C ILE A 115 0.36 21.29 20.90
N PRO A 116 0.06 21.75 22.13
CA PRO A 116 -1.29 21.69 22.69
C PRO A 116 -2.33 22.40 21.82
N GLU A 117 -1.96 23.54 21.23
CA GLU A 117 -2.84 24.39 20.41
C GLU A 117 -3.28 23.70 19.10
N ARG A 118 -2.62 22.61 18.73
CA ARG A 118 -2.87 21.86 17.49
C ARG A 118 -3.37 20.43 17.75
N GLU A 119 -3.36 19.98 19.01
CA GLU A 119 -3.54 18.57 19.39
C GLU A 119 -2.58 17.65 18.62
N ASP A 120 -1.35 18.12 18.40
CA ASP A 120 -0.34 17.43 17.59
C ASP A 120 0.79 16.95 18.49
N THR A 121 1.22 15.70 18.29
CA THR A 121 2.36 15.11 18.99
C THR A 121 3.34 14.54 17.97
N LEU A 122 4.63 14.82 18.15
CA LEU A 122 5.71 14.24 17.34
C LEU A 122 6.70 13.51 18.24
N THR A 123 6.93 12.23 17.95
CA THR A 123 7.81 11.38 18.77
C THR A 123 9.11 11.06 18.03
N PHE A 124 10.25 11.41 18.64
CA PHE A 124 11.58 11.07 18.18
C PHE A 124 12.11 9.87 18.96
N TYR A 125 12.72 8.91 18.27
CA TYR A 125 13.30 7.72 18.89
C TYR A 125 14.81 7.82 18.90
N PHE A 126 15.42 7.44 20.01
CA PHE A 126 16.86 7.46 20.19
C PHE A 126 17.38 6.13 20.72
N GLN A 127 18.52 5.68 20.20
CA GLN A 127 19.29 4.58 20.75
C GLN A 127 20.70 5.10 21.08
N GLN A 128 21.13 4.96 22.33
CA GLN A 128 22.44 5.47 22.79
C GLN A 128 22.68 6.96 22.42
N GLY A 129 21.62 7.78 22.52
CA GLY A 129 21.67 9.21 22.20
C GLY A 129 21.74 9.55 20.70
N LYS A 130 21.62 8.56 19.81
CA LYS A 130 21.49 8.75 18.35
C LYS A 130 20.04 8.59 17.92
N LEU A 131 19.56 9.51 17.10
CA LEU A 131 18.27 9.45 16.43
C LEU A 131 18.23 8.20 15.56
N VAL A 132 17.20 7.39 15.78
CA VAL A 132 16.84 6.22 14.99
C VAL A 132 15.42 6.40 14.46
N THR A 133 14.99 5.52 13.58
CA THR A 133 13.61 5.51 13.10
C THR A 133 12.69 4.74 14.05
N PRO A 134 11.37 5.03 14.08
CA PRO A 134 10.42 4.24 14.85
C PRO A 134 10.42 2.77 14.41
N VAL A 135 10.56 2.49 13.10
CA VAL A 135 10.69 1.12 12.58
C VAL A 135 11.86 0.37 13.25
N GLU A 136 13.04 0.99 13.40
CA GLU A 136 14.18 0.34 14.05
C GLU A 136 13.87 -0.08 15.49
N TYR A 137 13.12 0.75 16.24
CA TYR A 137 12.69 0.39 17.58
C TYR A 137 11.67 -0.75 17.53
N TYR A 138 10.51 -0.55 16.90
CA TYR A 138 9.40 -1.51 16.97
C TYR A 138 9.72 -2.85 16.31
N SER A 139 10.56 -2.88 15.27
CA SER A 139 10.88 -4.09 14.52
C SER A 139 12.16 -4.81 14.96
N ARG A 140 12.84 -4.36 16.04
CA ARG A 140 14.17 -4.86 16.43
C ARG A 140 14.25 -6.37 16.65
N ASN A 141 13.14 -6.98 17.06
CA ASN A 141 13.03 -8.41 17.36
C ASN A 141 12.14 -9.18 16.38
N TRP A 142 11.76 -8.57 15.26
CA TRP A 142 10.88 -9.21 14.28
C TRP A 142 11.61 -10.30 13.49
N GLN A 143 10.87 -11.34 13.08
CA GLN A 143 11.43 -12.39 12.23
C GLN A 143 11.88 -11.80 10.89
N ARG A 144 12.97 -12.34 10.36
CA ARG A 144 13.52 -11.93 9.07
C ARG A 144 13.37 -13.03 8.03
N GLU A 145 12.89 -12.69 6.84
CA GLU A 145 12.89 -13.58 5.68
C GLU A 145 13.45 -12.82 4.47
N LEU A 146 14.42 -13.41 3.78
CA LEU A 146 15.06 -12.79 2.62
C LEU A 146 14.52 -13.39 1.33
N THR A 147 14.31 -12.53 0.33
CA THR A 147 14.10 -12.91 -1.06
C THR A 147 15.12 -12.20 -1.95
N ARG A 148 15.00 -12.36 -3.29
CA ARG A 148 15.87 -11.67 -4.24
C ARG A 148 15.87 -10.15 -4.01
N TYR A 149 14.70 -9.53 -3.96
CA TYR A 149 14.56 -8.08 -3.83
C TYR A 149 14.12 -7.59 -2.45
N PHE A 150 13.76 -8.46 -1.51
CA PHE A 150 13.16 -8.03 -0.25
C PHE A 150 13.87 -8.58 0.99
N ASP A 151 13.98 -7.74 2.02
CA ASP A 151 14.25 -8.11 3.41
C ASP A 151 12.94 -7.92 4.20
N TYR A 152 12.17 -9.00 4.35
CA TYR A 152 10.93 -8.99 5.11
C TYR A 152 11.24 -8.97 6.60
N ARG A 153 10.64 -8.02 7.31
CA ARG A 153 10.59 -7.94 8.77
C ARG A 153 9.16 -8.24 9.18
N ILE A 154 8.96 -9.35 9.87
CA ILE A 154 7.64 -9.94 10.10
C ILE A 154 7.34 -9.91 11.61
N SER A 155 6.31 -9.16 12.01
CA SER A 155 5.92 -9.08 13.42
C SER A 155 5.30 -10.39 13.92
N ASN A 156 4.41 -10.98 13.11
CA ASN A 156 3.77 -12.26 13.40
C ASN A 156 3.99 -13.27 12.25
N PRO A 157 4.86 -14.29 12.46
CA PRO A 157 5.19 -15.29 11.44
C PRO A 157 4.00 -16.07 10.88
N ALA A 158 2.91 -16.21 11.64
CA ALA A 158 1.70 -16.90 11.18
C ALA A 158 0.97 -16.17 10.04
N ASN A 159 1.25 -14.88 9.87
CA ASN A 159 0.69 -14.11 8.76
C ASN A 159 1.55 -14.17 7.50
N PHE A 160 2.79 -14.67 7.57
CA PHE A 160 3.69 -14.62 6.43
C PHE A 160 3.41 -15.77 5.45
N ASN A 161 3.16 -15.41 4.19
CA ASN A 161 2.91 -16.35 3.11
C ASN A 161 4.02 -16.26 2.05
N ARG A 162 4.87 -17.30 2.01
CA ARG A 162 5.97 -17.40 1.04
C ARG A 162 5.52 -17.35 -0.43
N ARG A 163 4.30 -17.78 -0.75
CA ARG A 163 3.76 -17.68 -2.11
C ARG A 163 3.44 -16.24 -2.49
N ALA A 164 2.84 -15.48 -1.59
CA ALA A 164 2.60 -14.05 -1.79
C ALA A 164 3.94 -13.27 -1.88
N ALA A 165 4.95 -13.64 -1.08
CA ALA A 165 6.29 -13.06 -1.22
C ALA A 165 6.94 -13.38 -2.58
N LYS A 166 6.70 -14.57 -3.14
CA LYS A 166 7.11 -14.93 -4.51
C LYS A 166 6.40 -14.06 -5.55
N GLU A 167 5.09 -13.88 -5.43
CA GLU A 167 4.31 -13.01 -6.33
C GLU A 167 4.76 -11.56 -6.28
N MET A 168 5.11 -11.07 -5.07
CA MET A 168 5.74 -9.77 -4.89
C MET A 168 7.06 -9.63 -5.63
N ARG A 169 7.94 -10.64 -5.54
CA ARG A 169 9.18 -10.67 -6.33
C ARG A 169 8.89 -10.68 -7.83
N ASP A 170 7.95 -11.50 -8.29
CA ASP A 170 7.62 -11.62 -9.71
C ASP A 170 6.98 -10.31 -10.24
N PHE A 171 6.21 -9.60 -9.43
CA PHE A 171 5.73 -8.25 -9.71
C PHE A 171 6.89 -7.26 -9.82
N THR A 172 7.83 -7.27 -8.87
CA THR A 172 9.02 -6.41 -8.91
C THR A 172 9.82 -6.63 -10.19
N GLU A 173 10.09 -7.87 -10.62
CA GLU A 173 10.78 -8.14 -11.89
C GLU A 173 10.08 -7.49 -13.08
N LYS A 174 8.77 -7.70 -13.21
CA LYS A 174 7.96 -7.09 -14.27
C LYS A 174 8.02 -5.56 -14.22
N MET A 175 8.02 -4.98 -13.03
CA MET A 175 8.13 -3.53 -12.85
C MET A 175 9.53 -3.00 -13.18
N LEU A 176 10.59 -3.75 -12.89
CA LEU A 176 11.95 -3.39 -13.29
C LEU A 176 12.08 -3.40 -14.82
N ASP A 177 11.45 -4.37 -15.49
CA ASP A 177 11.37 -4.41 -16.96
C ASP A 177 10.55 -3.22 -17.49
N TYR A 178 9.36 -3.02 -16.93
CA TYR A 178 8.42 -1.97 -17.34
C TYR A 178 8.99 -0.57 -17.16
N LEU A 179 9.71 -0.32 -16.07
CA LEU A 179 10.40 0.94 -15.79
C LEU A 179 11.76 1.03 -16.47
N GLU A 180 12.15 0.06 -17.30
CA GLU A 180 13.44 0.02 -18.00
C GLU A 180 14.61 0.26 -17.02
N ILE A 181 14.60 -0.40 -15.87
CA ILE A 181 15.69 -0.36 -14.90
C ILE A 181 16.85 -1.20 -15.45
N ASN A 182 18.00 -0.56 -15.60
CA ASN A 182 19.21 -1.19 -16.12
C ASN A 182 19.81 -2.20 -15.14
N GLU A 183 20.73 -3.03 -15.64
CA GLU A 183 21.34 -4.12 -14.88
C GLU A 183 22.05 -3.65 -13.60
N ALA A 184 22.76 -2.52 -13.64
CA ALA A 184 23.39 -1.96 -12.44
C ALA A 184 22.36 -1.57 -11.36
N GLY A 185 21.21 -1.02 -11.77
CA GLY A 185 20.09 -0.72 -10.90
C GLY A 185 19.45 -1.99 -10.33
N ARG A 186 19.35 -3.08 -11.11
CA ARG A 186 18.87 -4.38 -10.62
C ARG A 186 19.80 -4.96 -9.58
N GLN A 187 21.10 -5.02 -9.88
CA GLN A 187 22.13 -5.52 -8.97
C GLN A 187 22.14 -4.77 -7.64
N ARG A 188 22.05 -3.43 -7.68
CA ARG A 188 21.91 -2.62 -6.47
C ARG A 188 20.66 -3.01 -5.67
N LEU A 189 19.51 -3.17 -6.33
CA LEU A 189 18.27 -3.53 -5.64
C LEU A 189 18.33 -4.95 -5.02
N GLU A 190 19.00 -5.90 -5.68
CA GLU A 190 19.20 -7.25 -5.14
C GLU A 190 20.10 -7.28 -3.91
N GLN A 191 21.16 -6.47 -3.95
CA GLN A 191 22.12 -6.31 -2.87
C GLN A 191 21.49 -5.58 -1.67
N GLU A 192 20.92 -4.40 -1.90
CA GLU A 192 20.45 -3.52 -0.83
C GLU A 192 19.05 -3.84 -0.32
N LYS A 193 18.23 -4.48 -1.17
CA LYS A 193 16.87 -4.93 -0.91
C LYS A 193 15.87 -3.82 -0.54
N ILE A 194 14.63 -4.04 -0.89
CA ILE A 194 13.48 -3.33 -0.35
C ILE A 194 13.22 -3.89 1.05
N ILE A 195 13.25 -3.03 2.06
CA ILE A 195 12.87 -3.44 3.42
C ILE A 195 11.34 -3.44 3.48
N TYR A 196 10.76 -4.56 3.87
CA TYR A 196 9.31 -4.74 3.91
C TYR A 196 8.87 -5.15 5.31
N PHE A 197 8.22 -4.25 6.03
CA PHE A 197 7.64 -4.49 7.35
C PHE A 197 6.24 -5.06 7.18
N LEU A 198 6.07 -6.35 7.47
CA LEU A 198 4.78 -7.02 7.51
C LEU A 198 4.22 -6.94 8.94
N CYS A 199 3.27 -6.03 9.12
CA CYS A 199 2.58 -5.77 10.38
C CYS A 199 1.42 -6.75 10.60
N ASP A 200 1.05 -6.95 11.86
CA ASP A 200 -0.06 -7.77 12.31
C ASP A 200 -1.37 -6.96 12.34
N SER A 201 -1.32 -5.64 12.46
CA SER A 201 -2.55 -4.85 12.48
C SER A 201 -2.34 -3.41 12.00
N PRO A 202 -3.43 -2.68 11.67
CA PRO A 202 -3.37 -1.24 11.40
C PRO A 202 -2.75 -0.44 12.55
N GLU A 203 -3.00 -0.84 13.80
CA GLU A 203 -2.42 -0.17 14.98
C GLU A 203 -0.90 -0.35 15.03
N GLU A 204 -0.38 -1.52 14.65
CA GLU A 204 1.05 -1.74 14.54
C GLU A 204 1.66 -0.92 13.38
N ILE A 205 0.95 -0.76 12.26
CA ILE A 205 1.37 0.16 11.18
C ILE A 205 1.47 1.59 11.71
N GLU A 206 0.49 2.05 12.47
CA GLU A 206 0.49 3.40 13.05
C GLU A 206 1.64 3.59 14.05
N GLN A 207 1.93 2.61 14.91
CA GLN A 207 3.08 2.67 15.81
C GLN A 207 4.41 2.78 15.06
N VAL A 208 4.55 1.98 14.00
CA VAL A 208 5.79 1.83 13.23
C VAL A 208 6.02 2.99 12.27
N SER A 209 4.95 3.54 11.67
CA SER A 209 5.03 4.57 10.62
C SER A 209 4.59 5.96 11.07
N GLY A 210 3.78 6.07 12.12
CA GLY A 210 3.06 7.30 12.50
C GLY A 210 1.78 7.57 11.70
N PHE A 211 1.37 6.65 10.81
CA PHE A 211 0.20 6.82 9.95
C PHE A 211 -0.85 5.72 10.19
N ASN A 212 -2.09 6.13 10.43
CA ASN A 212 -3.24 5.22 10.44
C ASN A 212 -3.63 4.86 9.00
N THR A 213 -3.06 3.77 8.49
CA THR A 213 -3.28 3.23 7.15
C THR A 213 -3.09 1.72 7.16
N ARG A 214 -3.45 1.07 6.04
CA ARG A 214 -3.22 -0.38 5.81
C ARG A 214 -1.87 -0.66 5.15
N GLY A 215 -1.23 0.36 4.61
CA GLY A 215 0.16 0.32 4.18
C GLY A 215 0.64 1.67 3.68
N ILE A 216 1.97 1.79 3.59
CA ILE A 216 2.65 3.02 3.22
C ILE A 216 4.08 2.74 2.73
N TYR A 217 4.50 3.46 1.69
CA TYR A 217 5.89 3.64 1.31
C TYR A 217 6.52 4.78 2.14
N LEU A 218 7.41 4.42 3.06
CA LEU A 218 8.12 5.35 3.93
C LEU A 218 9.35 5.94 3.22
N LEU A 219 9.15 7.12 2.62
CA LEU A 219 10.16 7.84 1.81
C LEU A 219 11.50 8.03 2.52
N GLY A 220 11.47 8.23 3.85
CA GLY A 220 12.67 8.58 4.61
C GLY A 220 13.73 7.48 4.65
N ILE A 221 13.32 6.22 4.45
CA ILE A 221 14.23 5.07 4.52
C ILE A 221 14.03 4.07 3.39
N ASP A 222 13.29 4.44 2.35
CA ASP A 222 12.86 3.56 1.26
C ASP A 222 12.36 2.18 1.72
N ALA A 223 11.36 2.17 2.60
CA ALA A 223 10.78 0.94 3.12
C ALA A 223 9.28 0.91 2.90
N ILE A 224 8.73 -0.30 2.88
CA ILE A 224 7.29 -0.52 2.79
C ILE A 224 6.82 -1.06 4.12
N ILE A 225 5.76 -0.48 4.66
CA ILE A 225 5.10 -0.94 5.89
C ILE A 225 3.69 -1.32 5.49
N SER A 226 3.25 -2.53 5.81
CA SER A 226 1.99 -3.06 5.28
C SER A 226 1.45 -4.20 6.13
N GLN A 227 0.12 -4.34 6.19
CA GLN A 227 -0.54 -5.53 6.72
C GLN A 227 -0.67 -6.64 5.66
N PHE A 228 -0.52 -6.29 4.38
CA PHE A 228 -0.67 -7.22 3.28
C PHE A 228 0.64 -7.97 3.04
N ASN A 229 0.56 -9.28 2.81
CA ASN A 229 1.72 -10.07 2.39
C ASN A 229 2.32 -9.57 1.05
N ALA A 230 1.48 -9.00 0.19
CA ALA A 230 1.87 -8.54 -1.13
C ALA A 230 1.24 -7.18 -1.51
N HIS A 231 1.78 -6.07 -1.01
CA HIS A 231 1.29 -4.71 -1.31
C HIS A 231 1.94 -4.09 -2.57
N PHE A 232 1.52 -4.54 -3.76
CA PHE A 232 2.09 -4.10 -5.06
C PHE A 232 2.01 -2.58 -5.27
N HIS A 233 0.96 -1.92 -4.77
CA HIS A 233 0.77 -0.47 -4.85
C HIS A 233 1.95 0.31 -4.25
N GLU A 234 2.35 0.00 -3.02
CA GLU A 234 3.48 0.67 -2.36
C GLU A 234 4.82 0.34 -3.02
N VAL A 235 4.97 -0.87 -3.55
CA VAL A 235 6.15 -1.23 -4.35
C VAL A 235 6.20 -0.39 -5.63
N ALA A 236 5.07 -0.12 -6.28
CA ALA A 236 5.05 0.75 -7.45
C ALA A 236 5.52 2.18 -7.11
N HIS A 237 5.07 2.75 -5.99
CA HIS A 237 5.58 4.05 -5.50
C HIS A 237 7.09 4.05 -5.28
N LEU A 238 7.63 3.02 -4.63
CA LEU A 238 9.07 2.91 -4.41
C LEU A 238 9.83 2.80 -5.75
N LEU A 239 9.38 1.93 -6.65
CA LEU A 239 10.10 1.63 -7.88
C LEU A 239 10.10 2.81 -8.87
N ILE A 240 9.05 3.63 -8.94
CA ILE A 240 9.09 4.84 -9.77
C ILE A 240 10.07 5.88 -9.19
N ASN A 241 10.14 6.03 -7.86
CA ASN A 241 11.13 6.89 -7.23
C ASN A 241 12.55 6.34 -7.44
N TYR A 242 12.71 5.01 -7.41
CA TYR A 242 13.96 4.33 -7.74
C TYR A 242 14.37 4.53 -9.20
N LYS A 243 13.42 4.54 -10.15
CA LYS A 243 13.71 4.89 -11.55
C LYS A 243 14.18 6.34 -11.69
N LEU A 244 13.51 7.26 -10.99
CA LEU A 244 13.78 8.70 -11.12
C LEU A 244 15.07 9.13 -10.40
N GLN A 245 15.46 8.44 -9.31
CA GLN A 245 16.59 8.70 -8.40
C GLN A 245 16.62 10.08 -7.75
N GLN A 246 16.35 11.14 -8.50
CA GLN A 246 16.26 12.51 -8.03
C GLN A 246 14.91 13.11 -8.45
N LEU A 247 14.12 13.48 -7.46
CA LEU A 247 12.79 14.05 -7.66
C LEU A 247 12.44 15.05 -6.55
N PRO A 248 11.54 16.01 -6.79
CA PRO A 248 10.97 16.79 -5.70
C PRO A 248 10.18 15.89 -4.72
N LEU A 249 10.06 16.31 -3.46
CA LEU A 249 9.44 15.52 -2.39
C LEU A 249 7.96 15.17 -2.64
N TYR A 250 7.20 16.08 -3.25
CA TYR A 250 5.76 15.94 -3.41
C TYR A 250 5.40 15.79 -4.89
N THR A 251 4.77 14.68 -5.26
CA THR A 251 4.19 14.51 -6.60
C THR A 251 2.71 14.87 -6.59
N HIS A 252 2.18 15.37 -7.71
CA HIS A 252 0.74 15.59 -7.85
C HIS A 252 -0.02 14.27 -7.63
N PRO A 253 -1.05 14.23 -6.76
CA PRO A 253 -1.67 12.97 -6.32
C PRO A 253 -2.35 12.20 -7.47
N PHE A 254 -2.91 12.90 -8.47
CA PHE A 254 -3.40 12.29 -9.70
C PHE A 254 -2.37 11.39 -10.41
N LEU A 255 -1.09 11.77 -10.39
CA LEU A 255 -0.01 11.01 -11.02
C LEU A 255 0.57 9.99 -10.06
N GLN A 256 0.81 10.38 -8.81
CA GLN A 256 1.38 9.50 -7.79
C GLN A 256 0.50 8.27 -7.55
N GLU A 257 -0.75 8.49 -7.15
CA GLU A 257 -1.71 7.42 -6.84
C GLU A 257 -2.20 6.74 -8.12
N GLY A 258 -2.39 7.53 -9.19
CA GLY A 258 -2.80 7.01 -10.48
C GLY A 258 -1.78 6.05 -11.09
N PHE A 259 -0.48 6.37 -11.04
CA PHE A 259 0.58 5.45 -11.47
C PHE A 259 0.54 4.15 -10.67
N ALA A 260 0.61 4.25 -9.33
CA ALA A 260 0.68 3.09 -8.46
C ALA A 260 -0.56 2.20 -8.59
N ALA A 261 -1.73 2.80 -8.75
CA ALA A 261 -2.99 2.08 -8.98
C ALA A 261 -3.08 1.46 -10.38
N ALA A 262 -2.54 2.11 -11.42
CA ALA A 262 -2.54 1.62 -12.79
C ALA A 262 -1.66 0.38 -13.01
N VAL A 263 -0.62 0.19 -12.19
CA VAL A 263 0.32 -0.93 -12.33
C VAL A 263 0.23 -1.93 -11.17
N GLY A 264 -0.04 -1.47 -9.95
CA GLY A 264 -0.04 -2.27 -8.73
C GLY A 264 -1.42 -2.49 -8.09
N GLY A 265 -2.50 -1.96 -8.67
CA GLY A 265 -3.83 -1.99 -8.06
C GLY A 265 -3.91 -1.13 -6.80
N ARG A 266 -4.88 -1.38 -5.91
CA ARG A 266 -5.04 -0.55 -4.68
C ARG A 266 -5.47 -1.42 -3.52
N GLY A 267 -4.63 -1.49 -2.48
CA GLY A 267 -4.90 -2.27 -1.27
C GLY A 267 -5.29 -3.71 -1.60
N ASP A 268 -6.55 -4.03 -1.35
CA ASP A 268 -7.19 -5.33 -1.56
C ASP A 268 -7.76 -5.53 -2.99
N LYS A 269 -7.39 -4.72 -3.99
CA LYS A 269 -7.92 -4.83 -5.36
C LYS A 269 -6.79 -4.94 -6.37
N SER A 270 -6.91 -5.90 -7.30
CA SER A 270 -5.98 -6.08 -8.41
C SER A 270 -6.01 -4.89 -9.38
N THR A 271 -4.98 -4.81 -10.23
CA THR A 271 -4.88 -3.79 -11.27
C THR A 271 -6.06 -3.85 -12.24
N GLU A 272 -6.46 -5.06 -12.64
CA GLU A 272 -7.57 -5.29 -13.57
C GLU A 272 -8.89 -4.77 -12.99
N VAL A 273 -9.17 -5.04 -11.71
CA VAL A 273 -10.35 -4.52 -11.00
C VAL A 273 -10.35 -2.99 -10.98
N ILE A 274 -9.21 -2.38 -10.67
CA ILE A 274 -9.06 -0.92 -10.60
C ILE A 274 -9.25 -0.29 -11.99
N LEU A 275 -8.66 -0.86 -13.03
CA LEU A 275 -8.79 -0.33 -14.39
C LEU A 275 -10.22 -0.47 -14.93
N ASN A 276 -10.91 -1.58 -14.65
CA ASN A 276 -12.31 -1.76 -15.05
C ASN A 276 -13.24 -0.75 -14.37
N LEU A 277 -13.06 -0.54 -13.06
CA LEU A 277 -13.81 0.49 -12.34
C LEU A 277 -13.50 1.88 -12.90
N GLY A 278 -12.23 2.18 -13.15
CA GLY A 278 -11.81 3.44 -13.79
C GLY A 278 -12.49 3.66 -15.14
N ARG A 279 -12.51 2.63 -16.00
CA ARG A 279 -13.21 2.67 -17.30
C ARG A 279 -14.70 2.95 -17.12
N PHE A 280 -15.37 2.26 -16.20
CA PHE A 280 -16.78 2.50 -15.90
C PHE A 280 -17.02 3.95 -15.49
N LEU A 281 -16.22 4.50 -14.57
CA LEU A 281 -16.35 5.88 -14.09
C LEU A 281 -16.18 6.91 -15.22
N GLN A 282 -15.27 6.66 -16.17
CA GLN A 282 -15.09 7.52 -17.33
C GLN A 282 -16.22 7.37 -18.35
N LYS A 283 -16.66 6.15 -18.66
CA LYS A 283 -17.72 5.87 -19.64
C LYS A 283 -19.10 6.35 -19.19
N SER A 284 -19.37 6.26 -17.90
CA SER A 284 -20.63 6.72 -17.29
C SER A 284 -20.63 8.22 -16.96
N GLU A 285 -19.49 8.90 -17.15
CA GLU A 285 -19.26 10.29 -16.72
C GLU A 285 -19.51 10.51 -15.22
N PHE A 286 -19.51 9.45 -14.41
CA PHE A 286 -19.76 9.56 -12.96
C PHE A 286 -18.64 10.32 -12.24
N LEU A 287 -17.39 10.15 -12.69
CA LEU A 287 -16.26 10.93 -12.19
C LEU A 287 -15.22 11.12 -13.33
N PRO A 288 -15.37 12.15 -14.17
CA PRO A 288 -14.42 12.45 -15.24
C PRO A 288 -13.01 12.76 -14.70
N TYR A 289 -11.97 12.23 -15.35
CA TYR A 289 -10.58 12.40 -14.91
C TYR A 289 -10.16 13.88 -14.78
N LYS A 290 -10.79 14.78 -15.55
CA LYS A 290 -10.50 16.22 -15.54
C LYS A 290 -10.78 16.87 -14.18
N GLU A 291 -11.77 16.37 -13.45
CA GLU A 291 -12.08 16.84 -12.09
C GLU A 291 -10.98 16.49 -11.09
N LEU A 292 -10.16 15.50 -11.42
CA LEU A 292 -9.07 14.99 -10.59
C LEU A 292 -7.72 15.64 -10.91
N LEU A 293 -7.65 16.52 -11.93
CA LEU A 293 -6.43 17.25 -12.29
C LEU A 293 -6.07 18.33 -11.28
N ASN A 294 -6.98 18.73 -10.38
CA ASN A 294 -6.68 19.59 -9.25
C ASN A 294 -6.37 18.74 -8.01
N ALA A 295 -5.21 18.96 -7.39
CA ALA A 295 -4.78 18.19 -6.22
C ALA A 295 -5.74 18.25 -5.02
N GLN A 296 -6.41 19.39 -4.78
CA GLN A 296 -7.39 19.52 -3.71
C GLN A 296 -8.67 18.76 -4.04
N GLN A 297 -9.17 18.86 -5.28
CA GLN A 297 -10.33 18.09 -5.71
C GLN A 297 -10.04 16.59 -5.63
N PHE A 298 -8.88 16.13 -6.12
CA PHE A 298 -8.45 14.74 -5.98
C PHE A 298 -8.49 14.28 -4.52
N THR A 299 -7.91 15.08 -3.62
CA THR A 299 -7.82 14.77 -2.18
C THR A 299 -9.18 14.79 -1.48
N GLY A 300 -10.12 15.58 -1.99
CA GLY A 300 -11.49 15.67 -1.47
C GLY A 300 -12.41 14.55 -1.96
N GLN A 301 -12.00 13.79 -2.98
CA GLN A 301 -12.76 12.65 -3.50
C GLN A 301 -12.44 11.37 -2.73
N ASP A 302 -13.42 10.47 -2.63
CA ASP A 302 -13.21 9.14 -2.06
C ASP A 302 -12.17 8.38 -2.89
N ALA A 303 -11.15 7.84 -2.22
CA ALA A 303 -10.05 7.13 -2.87
C ALA A 303 -10.49 5.82 -3.58
N SER A 304 -11.68 5.28 -3.27
CA SER A 304 -12.31 4.19 -4.05
C SER A 304 -12.83 4.64 -5.41
N LEU A 305 -12.96 5.95 -5.66
CA LEU A 305 -13.37 6.53 -6.94
C LEU A 305 -12.21 7.25 -7.64
N SER A 306 -11.48 8.11 -6.92
CA SER A 306 -10.42 8.92 -7.52
C SER A 306 -9.24 8.09 -8.00
N TYR A 307 -8.89 6.99 -7.32
CA TYR A 307 -7.78 6.14 -7.71
C TYR A 307 -8.09 5.33 -8.96
N PRO A 308 -9.25 4.64 -9.10
CA PRO A 308 -9.60 4.00 -10.37
C PRO A 308 -9.67 4.97 -11.55
N ALA A 309 -10.31 6.12 -11.38
CA ALA A 309 -10.41 7.12 -12.44
C ALA A 309 -9.03 7.66 -12.87
N SER A 310 -8.16 7.99 -11.91
CA SER A 310 -6.79 8.41 -12.22
C SER A 310 -5.93 7.27 -12.77
N ALA A 311 -6.08 6.04 -12.26
CA ALA A 311 -5.35 4.87 -12.72
C ALA A 311 -5.61 4.59 -14.19
N PHE A 312 -6.87 4.59 -14.60
CA PHE A 312 -7.23 4.35 -15.99
C PHE A 312 -6.63 5.41 -16.92
N TYR A 313 -6.68 6.69 -16.52
CA TYR A 313 -6.08 7.75 -17.31
C TYR A 313 -4.54 7.71 -17.31
N ASN A 314 -3.90 7.37 -16.19
CA ASN A 314 -2.44 7.19 -16.13
C ASN A 314 -1.99 6.00 -16.97
N ARG A 315 -2.79 4.93 -17.04
CA ARG A 315 -2.54 3.82 -17.95
C ARG A 315 -2.59 4.26 -19.41
N PHE A 316 -3.58 5.05 -19.77
CA PHE A 316 -3.64 5.70 -21.08
C PHE A 316 -2.38 6.53 -21.37
N LEU A 317 -1.95 7.39 -20.45
CA LEU A 317 -0.75 8.22 -20.63
C LEU A 317 0.51 7.36 -20.82
N LEU A 318 0.66 6.27 -20.07
CA LEU A 318 1.78 5.35 -20.20
C LEU A 318 1.81 4.66 -21.57
N ASP A 319 0.64 4.23 -22.07
CA ASP A 319 0.52 3.57 -23.37
C ASP A 319 0.76 4.57 -24.53
N GLU A 320 0.21 5.78 -24.43
CA GLU A 320 0.27 6.83 -25.45
C GLU A 320 1.64 7.53 -25.52
N TRP A 321 2.19 7.95 -24.38
CA TRP A 321 3.45 8.70 -24.33
C TRP A 321 4.69 7.83 -24.26
N ARG A 322 4.52 6.54 -23.94
CA ARG A 322 5.60 5.66 -23.48
C ARG A 322 6.27 6.18 -22.21
N LEU A 323 7.11 5.34 -21.63
CA LEU A 323 7.72 5.59 -20.33
C LEU A 323 8.52 6.91 -20.26
N PRO A 324 9.43 7.25 -21.20
CA PRO A 324 10.29 8.44 -21.03
C PRO A 324 9.49 9.74 -20.87
N ARG A 325 8.53 9.98 -21.77
CA ARG A 325 7.69 11.19 -21.73
C ARG A 325 6.74 11.18 -20.53
N TYR A 326 6.24 10.02 -20.10
CA TYR A 326 5.47 9.91 -18.87
C TYR A 326 6.29 10.30 -17.62
N LEU A 327 7.54 9.81 -17.50
CA LEU A 327 8.43 10.14 -16.39
C LEU A 327 8.79 11.63 -16.36
N ASP A 328 9.01 12.25 -17.51
CA ASP A 328 9.23 13.70 -17.60
C ASP A 328 8.00 14.48 -17.13
N PHE A 329 6.80 14.04 -17.50
CA PHE A 329 5.56 14.63 -17.02
C PHE A 329 5.37 14.47 -15.51
N TYR A 330 5.62 13.26 -14.98
CA TYR A 330 5.58 12.94 -13.55
C TYR A 330 6.52 13.87 -12.76
N ARG A 331 7.76 14.03 -13.22
CA ARG A 331 8.75 14.93 -12.60
C ARG A 331 8.33 16.39 -12.71
N LYS A 332 7.83 16.82 -13.87
CA LYS A 332 7.37 18.21 -14.12
C LYS A 332 6.24 18.62 -13.18
N HIS A 333 5.40 17.69 -12.76
CA HIS A 333 4.30 17.93 -11.81
C HIS A 333 4.63 17.54 -10.36
N SER A 334 5.91 17.35 -10.06
CA SER A 334 6.41 17.21 -8.69
C SER A 334 6.99 18.54 -8.17
N ARG A 335 6.92 18.79 -6.86
CA ARG A 335 7.34 20.02 -6.18
C ARG A 335 8.04 19.74 -4.86
N THR A 336 8.84 20.68 -4.39
CA THR A 336 9.51 20.60 -3.08
C THR A 336 8.58 20.98 -1.93
N THR A 337 7.44 21.59 -2.24
CA THR A 337 6.35 21.92 -1.32
C THR A 337 5.08 21.16 -1.72
N PRO A 338 4.10 20.98 -0.80
CA PRO A 338 2.86 20.29 -1.11
C PRO A 338 2.17 20.84 -2.37
N VAL A 339 1.85 19.96 -3.31
CA VAL A 339 1.25 20.33 -4.60
C VAL A 339 -0.20 20.78 -4.38
N ARG A 340 -0.52 22.01 -4.78
CA ARG A 340 -1.88 22.58 -4.72
C ARG A 340 -2.44 22.97 -6.08
N ASN A 341 -1.60 23.05 -7.09
CA ASN A 341 -1.98 23.54 -8.41
C ASN A 341 -2.55 22.40 -9.26
N ALA A 342 -3.43 22.77 -10.20
CA ALA A 342 -3.95 21.83 -11.18
C ALA A 342 -2.93 21.50 -12.28
N ILE A 343 -3.03 20.30 -12.83
CA ILE A 343 -2.41 19.91 -14.09
C ILE A 343 -3.21 20.58 -15.23
N PRO A 344 -2.61 21.47 -16.05
CA PRO A 344 -3.36 22.11 -17.12
C PRO A 344 -3.74 21.09 -18.21
N ALA A 345 -5.01 21.06 -18.61
CA ALA A 345 -5.50 20.15 -19.64
C ALA A 345 -4.76 20.30 -20.98
N SER A 346 -4.24 21.50 -21.28
CA SER A 346 -3.42 21.76 -22.47
C SER A 346 -2.08 21.00 -22.50
N GLN A 347 -1.68 20.39 -21.39
CA GLN A 347 -0.47 19.55 -21.31
C GLN A 347 -0.78 18.05 -21.48
N LEU A 348 -2.05 17.69 -21.59
CA LEU A 348 -2.52 16.31 -21.78
C LEU A 348 -2.82 16.04 -23.26
N PRO A 349 -2.92 14.76 -23.68
CA PRO A 349 -3.41 14.42 -25.01
C PRO A 349 -4.83 14.96 -25.24
N ALA A 350 -5.19 15.16 -26.51
CA ALA A 350 -6.53 15.60 -26.88
C ALA A 350 -7.60 14.58 -26.43
N ASP A 351 -8.78 15.06 -26.05
CA ASP A 351 -9.88 14.22 -25.55
C ASP A 351 -10.31 13.15 -26.56
N SER A 352 -10.24 13.44 -27.86
CA SER A 352 -10.57 12.47 -28.92
C SER A 352 -9.66 11.24 -28.92
N ILE A 353 -8.39 11.41 -28.56
CA ILE A 353 -7.43 10.30 -28.43
C ILE A 353 -7.82 9.45 -27.22
N PHE A 354 -8.12 10.09 -26.08
CA PHE A 354 -8.56 9.37 -24.89
C PHE A 354 -9.90 8.66 -25.08
N ALA A 355 -10.87 9.28 -25.76
CA ALA A 355 -12.14 8.65 -26.10
C ALA A 355 -11.94 7.40 -26.95
N THR A 356 -11.08 7.47 -27.97
CA THR A 356 -10.69 6.31 -28.79
C THR A 356 -10.05 5.22 -27.94
N TYR A 357 -9.14 5.56 -27.02
CA TYR A 357 -8.55 4.61 -26.09
C TYR A 357 -9.61 3.96 -25.19
N LEU A 358 -10.53 4.75 -24.64
CA LEU A 358 -11.60 4.31 -23.75
C LEU A 358 -12.60 3.35 -24.46
N ASP A 359 -12.86 3.58 -25.75
CA ASP A 359 -13.67 2.70 -26.61
C ASP A 359 -12.94 1.41 -26.98
N ALA A 360 -11.67 1.51 -27.37
CA ALA A 360 -10.86 0.37 -27.79
C ALA A 360 -10.40 -0.51 -26.62
N HIS A 361 -10.42 0.00 -25.39
CA HIS A 361 -10.02 -0.78 -24.21
C HIS A 361 -10.99 -1.95 -24.02
N VAL A 362 -10.51 -3.14 -24.38
CA VAL A 362 -11.19 -4.41 -24.15
C VAL A 362 -11.46 -4.51 -22.66
N ASP A 363 -12.66 -4.97 -22.30
CA ASP A 363 -12.99 -5.26 -20.91
C ASP A 363 -11.94 -6.22 -20.34
N LEU A 364 -11.12 -5.72 -19.41
CA LEU A 364 -10.11 -6.52 -18.74
C LEU A 364 -10.75 -7.38 -17.66
N ASN A 365 -12.07 -7.28 -17.45
CA ASN A 365 -12.78 -8.14 -16.53
C ASN A 365 -12.61 -9.58 -17.00
N PRO A 366 -11.95 -10.44 -16.20
CA PRO A 366 -11.84 -11.84 -16.58
C PRO A 366 -13.19 -12.55 -16.47
N ILE A 367 -14.21 -11.93 -15.86
CA ILE A 367 -15.57 -12.47 -15.74
C ILE A 367 -16.41 -12.04 -16.95
N SER A 368 -17.06 -13.00 -17.59
CA SER A 368 -18.02 -12.79 -18.69
C SER A 368 -19.27 -13.66 -18.54
N PHE A 369 -20.30 -13.38 -19.34
CA PHE A 369 -21.60 -14.06 -19.27
C PHE A 369 -21.95 -14.62 -20.65
N PRO A 370 -21.45 -15.81 -20.99
CA PRO A 370 -21.69 -16.43 -22.29
C PRO A 370 -23.13 -16.94 -22.38
N GLU A 371 -23.75 -16.79 -23.56
CA GLU A 371 -25.08 -17.35 -23.85
C GLU A 371 -25.06 -18.87 -23.97
N ILE A 372 -23.95 -19.44 -24.43
CA ILE A 372 -23.79 -20.87 -24.72
C ILE A 372 -22.61 -21.40 -23.90
N PHE A 373 -22.88 -22.46 -23.12
CA PHE A 373 -21.86 -23.21 -22.40
C PHE A 373 -21.28 -24.31 -23.30
N PRO A 374 -20.04 -24.76 -23.05
CA PRO A 374 -19.45 -25.85 -23.83
C PRO A 374 -20.32 -27.11 -23.82
N GLU A 375 -20.47 -27.76 -24.97
CA GLU A 375 -21.15 -29.07 -25.10
C GLU A 375 -20.30 -30.24 -24.57
N THR A 376 -19.06 -29.96 -24.14
CA THR A 376 -18.16 -30.95 -23.55
C THR A 376 -18.62 -31.36 -22.15
N ALA A 377 -18.14 -32.52 -21.69
CA ALA A 377 -18.34 -32.92 -20.30
C ALA A 377 -17.70 -31.90 -19.34
N ALA A 378 -18.36 -31.68 -18.19
CA ALA A 378 -17.81 -30.84 -17.13
C ALA A 378 -16.50 -31.44 -16.59
N VAL A 379 -15.52 -30.58 -16.31
CA VAL A 379 -14.27 -31.01 -15.67
C VAL A 379 -14.46 -31.21 -14.16
N VAL A 380 -15.50 -30.60 -13.58
CA VAL A 380 -15.96 -30.83 -12.22
C VAL A 380 -17.48 -30.86 -12.24
N GLU A 381 -18.07 -31.90 -11.65
CA GLU A 381 -19.52 -32.05 -11.47
C GLU A 381 -19.80 -32.44 -10.02
N ALA A 382 -20.65 -31.67 -9.34
CA ALA A 382 -20.99 -31.86 -7.94
C ALA A 382 -22.42 -31.37 -7.63
N ASP A 383 -22.88 -31.61 -6.40
CA ASP A 383 -24.19 -31.16 -5.92
C ASP A 383 -24.34 -29.64 -5.83
N TRP A 384 -23.23 -28.92 -5.63
CA TRP A 384 -23.18 -27.45 -5.59
C TRP A 384 -23.09 -26.81 -6.99
N GLY A 385 -22.80 -27.58 -8.04
CA GLY A 385 -22.68 -27.04 -9.40
C GLY A 385 -21.69 -27.79 -10.29
N SER A 386 -21.45 -27.21 -11.47
CA SER A 386 -20.58 -27.77 -12.51
C SER A 386 -19.63 -26.73 -13.07
N ILE A 387 -18.45 -27.19 -13.49
CA ILE A 387 -17.41 -26.36 -14.10
C ILE A 387 -16.95 -27.00 -15.39
N TRP A 388 -16.90 -26.22 -16.47
CA TRP A 388 -16.37 -26.62 -17.77
C TRP A 388 -15.10 -25.85 -18.09
N GLU A 389 -14.32 -26.42 -19.01
CA GLU A 389 -13.08 -25.84 -19.48
C GLU A 389 -13.10 -25.78 -21.02
N ASN A 390 -12.87 -24.59 -21.59
CA ASN A 390 -12.70 -24.42 -23.04
C ASN A 390 -11.66 -23.32 -23.31
N GLY A 391 -10.59 -23.67 -24.03
CA GLY A 391 -9.52 -22.74 -24.39
C GLY A 391 -8.83 -22.13 -23.17
N ASP A 392 -8.92 -20.81 -23.02
CA ASP A 392 -8.32 -20.02 -21.93
C ASP A 392 -9.32 -19.67 -20.82
N THR A 393 -10.49 -20.32 -20.80
CA THR A 393 -11.62 -19.92 -19.97
C THR A 393 -12.23 -21.10 -19.20
N TYR A 394 -12.65 -20.84 -17.96
CA TYR A 394 -13.49 -21.72 -17.14
C TYR A 394 -14.93 -21.21 -17.16
N PHE A 395 -15.90 -22.11 -17.29
CA PHE A 395 -17.33 -21.80 -17.27
C PHE A 395 -17.93 -22.39 -16.01
N PHE A 396 -18.75 -21.63 -15.31
CA PHE A 396 -19.28 -21.96 -14.00
C PHE A 396 -20.81 -21.95 -14.05
N ASP A 397 -21.42 -23.02 -13.55
CA ASP A 397 -22.85 -23.11 -13.25
C ASP A 397 -22.98 -23.50 -11.77
N LEU A 398 -23.20 -22.51 -10.89
CA LEU A 398 -23.10 -22.66 -9.44
C LEU A 398 -24.42 -22.41 -8.74
N ARG A 399 -24.68 -23.12 -7.64
CA ARG A 399 -25.81 -22.84 -6.73
C ARG A 399 -25.48 -21.81 -5.64
N GLY A 400 -24.20 -21.48 -5.46
CA GLY A 400 -23.74 -20.55 -4.44
C GLY A 400 -22.23 -20.36 -4.44
N ASN A 401 -21.71 -19.78 -3.36
CA ASN A 401 -20.28 -19.50 -3.20
C ASN A 401 -19.47 -20.80 -3.14
N ILE A 402 -18.25 -20.78 -3.65
CA ILE A 402 -17.31 -21.91 -3.51
C ILE A 402 -15.95 -21.42 -3.02
N ARG A 403 -15.27 -22.27 -2.24
CA ARG A 403 -13.91 -22.10 -1.73
C ARG A 403 -12.97 -23.07 -2.44
N LEU A 404 -11.79 -22.59 -2.83
CA LEU A 404 -10.81 -23.34 -3.60
C LEU A 404 -9.50 -23.49 -2.82
N THR A 405 -9.12 -24.73 -2.51
CA THR A 405 -7.87 -25.08 -1.82
C THR A 405 -6.87 -25.67 -2.83
N PRO A 406 -5.66 -25.12 -2.98
CA PRO A 406 -4.64 -25.72 -3.83
C PRO A 406 -4.13 -27.06 -3.24
N PRO A 407 -3.51 -27.93 -4.03
CA PRO A 407 -3.09 -29.27 -3.57
C PRO A 407 -2.03 -29.25 -2.46
N ASP A 408 -1.25 -28.19 -2.36
CA ASP A 408 -0.23 -27.97 -1.33
C ASP A 408 -0.48 -26.62 -0.64
N PRO A 409 -1.39 -26.53 0.34
CA PRO A 409 -1.61 -25.29 1.06
C PRO A 409 -0.47 -25.00 2.08
N PRO A 410 -0.11 -23.72 2.32
CA PRO A 410 0.90 -23.36 3.30
C PRO A 410 0.40 -23.68 4.70
N LYS A 411 1.09 -24.60 5.39
CA LYS A 411 0.65 -25.15 6.68
C LYS A 411 0.66 -24.14 7.85
N ALA A 412 1.56 -23.16 7.83
CA ALA A 412 1.75 -22.21 8.93
C ALA A 412 1.00 -20.89 8.74
N PHE A 413 0.50 -20.62 7.53
CA PHE A 413 -0.18 -19.37 7.20
C PHE A 413 -1.66 -19.46 7.58
N VAL A 414 -2.21 -18.38 8.14
CA VAL A 414 -3.64 -18.23 8.38
C VAL A 414 -4.11 -16.90 7.80
N SER A 415 -5.04 -16.93 6.83
CA SER A 415 -5.61 -15.70 6.27
C SER A 415 -6.53 -15.02 7.30
N LYS A 416 -6.35 -13.71 7.46
CA LYS A 416 -7.22 -12.88 8.30
C LYS A 416 -8.55 -12.64 7.62
N GLU A 417 -8.50 -12.33 6.33
CA GLU A 417 -9.65 -12.10 5.47
C GLU A 417 -10.55 -13.33 5.41
N PHE A 418 -9.96 -14.53 5.38
CA PHE A 418 -10.74 -15.77 5.48
C PHE A 418 -11.52 -15.85 6.79
N ARG A 419 -10.88 -15.57 7.93
CA ARG A 419 -11.52 -15.63 9.25
C ARG A 419 -12.59 -14.57 9.43
N GLU A 420 -12.43 -13.41 8.79
CA GLU A 420 -13.44 -12.36 8.78
C GLU A 420 -14.67 -12.75 7.94
N ILE A 421 -14.46 -13.36 6.77
CA ILE A 421 -15.54 -13.76 5.86
C ILE A 421 -16.24 -15.04 6.35
N PHE A 422 -15.49 -15.97 6.94
CA PHE A 422 -15.98 -17.28 7.39
C PHE A 422 -15.59 -17.56 8.85
N PRO A 423 -16.15 -16.83 9.83
CA PRO A 423 -15.74 -16.94 11.23
C PRO A 423 -15.96 -18.33 11.84
N ASP A 424 -16.95 -19.07 11.34
CA ASP A 424 -17.33 -20.40 11.84
C ASP A 424 -16.64 -21.54 11.08
N VAL A 425 -15.85 -21.24 10.05
CA VAL A 425 -15.16 -22.25 9.23
C VAL A 425 -13.69 -22.29 9.59
N ARG A 426 -13.17 -23.48 9.88
CA ARG A 426 -11.73 -23.67 10.11
C ARG A 426 -10.96 -23.49 8.80
N TYR A 427 -10.08 -22.49 8.76
CA TYR A 427 -9.15 -22.31 7.65
C TYR A 427 -8.29 -23.56 7.43
N SER A 428 -8.38 -24.11 6.23
CA SER A 428 -7.70 -25.33 5.78
C SER A 428 -6.75 -25.06 4.61
N GLY A 429 -6.39 -23.79 4.40
CA GLY A 429 -5.49 -23.35 3.34
C GLY A 429 -6.18 -22.96 2.05
N GLU A 430 -7.45 -22.56 2.13
CA GLU A 430 -8.21 -22.01 1.02
C GLU A 430 -7.45 -20.82 0.42
N ARG A 431 -7.18 -20.87 -0.88
CA ARG A 431 -6.56 -19.76 -1.57
C ARG A 431 -7.59 -18.80 -2.13
N TYR A 432 -8.64 -19.33 -2.73
CA TYR A 432 -9.65 -18.50 -3.37
C TYR A 432 -11.02 -18.69 -2.75
N VAL A 433 -11.82 -17.63 -2.76
CA VAL A 433 -13.28 -17.72 -2.70
C VAL A 433 -13.85 -17.12 -3.98
N LEU A 434 -14.80 -17.84 -4.56
CA LEU A 434 -15.65 -17.36 -5.64
C LEU A 434 -17.04 -17.11 -5.03
N SER A 435 -17.36 -15.83 -4.84
CA SER A 435 -18.63 -15.40 -4.27
C SER A 435 -19.58 -14.95 -5.38
N VAL A 436 -20.83 -15.40 -5.30
CA VAL A 436 -21.87 -15.14 -6.30
C VAL A 436 -23.15 -14.66 -5.62
N SER A 437 -23.83 -13.73 -6.27
CA SER A 437 -25.20 -13.31 -5.95
C SER A 437 -25.88 -12.82 -7.23
N GLU A 438 -27.15 -12.42 -7.12
CA GLU A 438 -27.91 -11.85 -8.24
C GLU A 438 -27.26 -10.60 -8.85
N ASN A 439 -26.44 -9.88 -8.07
CA ASN A 439 -25.87 -8.59 -8.45
C ASN A 439 -24.35 -8.60 -8.64
N GLU A 440 -23.66 -9.64 -8.20
CA GLU A 440 -22.20 -9.69 -8.27
C GLU A 440 -21.60 -11.10 -8.41
N VAL A 441 -20.45 -11.16 -9.08
CA VAL A 441 -19.52 -12.29 -9.08
C VAL A 441 -18.15 -11.75 -8.66
N LYS A 442 -17.53 -12.35 -7.64
CA LYS A 442 -16.24 -11.91 -7.09
C LYS A 442 -15.29 -13.10 -6.95
N LEU A 443 -14.06 -12.94 -7.42
CA LEU A 443 -12.96 -13.85 -7.13
C LEU A 443 -11.95 -13.16 -6.22
N PHE A 444 -11.79 -13.67 -5.00
CA PHE A 444 -10.86 -13.13 -4.00
C PHE A 444 -9.76 -14.15 -3.69
N ASP A 445 -8.51 -13.70 -3.60
CA ASP A 445 -7.32 -14.47 -3.24
C ASP A 445 -6.89 -14.16 -1.80
N PHE A 446 -7.07 -15.12 -0.90
CA PHE A 446 -6.70 -15.06 0.52
C PHE A 446 -5.19 -15.06 0.77
N TYR A 447 -4.37 -15.50 -0.19
CA TYR A 447 -2.92 -15.52 0.01
C TYR A 447 -2.32 -14.13 -0.16
N THR A 448 -2.85 -13.35 -1.10
CA THR A 448 -2.43 -11.96 -1.33
C THR A 448 -3.37 -10.93 -0.72
N ALA A 449 -4.50 -11.37 -0.16
CA ALA A 449 -5.58 -10.54 0.36
C ALA A 449 -6.14 -9.57 -0.70
N LYS A 450 -6.45 -10.10 -1.89
CA LYS A 450 -6.85 -9.31 -3.06
C LYS A 450 -8.09 -9.84 -3.76
N LEU A 451 -9.00 -8.93 -4.07
CA LEU A 451 -10.03 -9.09 -5.09
C LEU A 451 -9.34 -9.10 -6.46
N VAL A 452 -9.29 -10.27 -7.07
CA VAL A 452 -8.62 -10.53 -8.35
C VAL A 452 -9.54 -10.17 -9.51
N ALA A 453 -10.83 -10.47 -9.37
CA ALA A 453 -11.85 -10.18 -10.36
C ALA A 453 -13.18 -9.79 -9.70
N ILE A 454 -13.90 -8.89 -10.35
CA ILE A 454 -15.26 -8.55 -9.95
C ILE A 454 -16.10 -8.20 -11.17
N TYR A 455 -17.30 -8.77 -11.20
CA TYR A 455 -18.42 -8.24 -11.94
C TYR A 455 -19.45 -7.75 -10.92
N ALA A 456 -19.89 -6.51 -11.05
CA ALA A 456 -21.01 -5.97 -10.27
C ALA A 456 -21.97 -5.29 -11.23
N LYS A 457 -23.24 -5.71 -11.22
CA LYS A 457 -24.27 -5.24 -12.15
C LYS A 457 -24.40 -3.72 -12.15
N GLY A 458 -24.34 -3.10 -10.97
CA GLY A 458 -24.41 -1.64 -10.81
C GLY A 458 -23.16 -0.87 -11.26
N LEU A 459 -22.04 -1.55 -11.48
CA LEU A 459 -20.77 -0.98 -11.96
C LEU A 459 -20.39 -1.52 -13.36
N SER A 460 -21.38 -2.04 -14.08
CA SER A 460 -21.23 -2.57 -15.43
C SER A 460 -22.08 -1.79 -16.41
N LEU A 461 -21.51 -1.50 -17.58
CA LEU A 461 -22.24 -0.87 -18.69
C LEU A 461 -23.29 -1.81 -19.32
N ALA A 462 -23.06 -3.12 -19.26
CA ALA A 462 -23.92 -4.11 -19.92
C ALA A 462 -25.06 -4.64 -19.03
N GLN A 463 -24.95 -4.49 -17.70
CA GLN A 463 -25.97 -4.91 -16.72
C GLN A 463 -26.55 -6.35 -16.92
N GLN A 464 -25.70 -7.28 -17.36
CA GLN A 464 -26.04 -8.67 -17.60
C GLN A 464 -26.63 -9.38 -16.36
N THR A 465 -27.53 -10.32 -16.62
CA THR A 465 -28.16 -11.15 -15.59
C THR A 465 -27.20 -12.28 -15.19
N ILE A 466 -26.97 -12.41 -13.88
CA ILE A 466 -26.04 -13.42 -13.31
C ILE A 466 -26.80 -14.71 -13.00
N GLN A 467 -27.93 -14.61 -12.29
CA GLN A 467 -28.75 -15.74 -11.90
C GLN A 467 -29.76 -16.10 -12.98
N GLN A 468 -29.81 -17.38 -13.33
CA GLN A 468 -30.69 -17.93 -14.32
C GLN A 468 -32.05 -18.30 -13.72
N PRO A 469 -33.10 -18.52 -14.54
CA PRO A 469 -34.44 -18.88 -14.04
C PRO A 469 -34.52 -20.16 -13.22
N ASP A 470 -33.53 -21.06 -13.36
CA ASP A 470 -33.41 -22.29 -12.56
C ASP A 470 -32.75 -22.06 -11.18
N GLY A 471 -32.39 -20.81 -10.87
CA GLY A 471 -31.77 -20.40 -9.61
C GLY A 471 -30.24 -20.49 -9.59
N ASN A 472 -29.60 -21.03 -10.63
CA ASN A 472 -28.14 -21.12 -10.67
C ASN A 472 -27.49 -19.83 -11.20
N PHE A 473 -26.23 -19.61 -10.84
CA PHE A 473 -25.40 -18.53 -11.33
C PHE A 473 -24.51 -19.03 -12.47
N ARG A 474 -24.68 -18.44 -13.67
CA ARG A 474 -23.91 -18.81 -14.88
C ARG A 474 -23.00 -17.69 -15.34
N PHE A 475 -21.70 -17.98 -15.41
CA PHE A 475 -20.68 -17.05 -15.87
C PHE A 475 -19.43 -17.81 -16.30
N ALA A 476 -18.47 -17.09 -16.88
CA ALA A 476 -17.16 -17.60 -17.23
C ALA A 476 -16.06 -16.74 -16.63
N ILE A 477 -14.92 -17.34 -16.27
CA ILE A 477 -13.73 -16.65 -15.78
C ILE A 477 -12.51 -17.10 -16.60
N ARG A 478 -11.73 -16.14 -17.12
CA ARG A 478 -10.44 -16.44 -17.77
C ARG A 478 -9.48 -17.15 -16.81
N LYS A 479 -8.79 -18.17 -17.29
CA LYS A 479 -7.86 -19.00 -16.52
C LYS A 479 -6.72 -18.21 -15.88
N ASN A 480 -6.28 -17.13 -16.50
CA ASN A 480 -5.20 -16.28 -15.98
C ASN A 480 -5.57 -15.54 -14.68
N ALA A 481 -6.86 -15.50 -14.30
CA ALA A 481 -7.29 -15.03 -12.98
C ALA A 481 -6.89 -16.00 -11.86
N PHE A 482 -6.53 -17.24 -12.19
CA PHE A 482 -6.07 -18.26 -11.26
C PHE A 482 -4.57 -18.51 -11.49
N SER A 483 -3.80 -18.48 -10.42
CA SER A 483 -2.36 -18.81 -10.46
C SER A 483 -2.07 -20.31 -10.41
N VAL A 484 -3.10 -21.11 -10.11
CA VAL A 484 -3.04 -22.58 -10.03
C VAL A 484 -4.24 -23.10 -10.84
N PRO A 485 -4.09 -24.13 -11.67
CA PRO A 485 -5.19 -24.68 -12.46
C PRO A 485 -6.32 -25.18 -11.56
N LEU A 486 -7.56 -24.82 -11.90
CA LEU A 486 -8.72 -25.12 -11.07
C LEU A 486 -8.96 -26.63 -10.92
N THR A 487 -8.67 -27.41 -11.97
CA THR A 487 -8.76 -28.87 -12.00
C THR A 487 -7.84 -29.58 -11.00
N THR A 488 -6.85 -28.88 -10.44
CA THR A 488 -5.95 -29.41 -9.41
C THR A 488 -6.35 -29.02 -7.98
N MET A 489 -7.36 -28.15 -7.84
CA MET A 489 -7.81 -27.64 -6.55
C MET A 489 -8.90 -28.51 -5.96
N ARG A 490 -8.90 -28.62 -4.63
CA ARG A 490 -10.05 -29.11 -3.89
C ARG A 490 -11.08 -27.99 -3.77
N ILE A 491 -12.33 -28.29 -4.12
CA ILE A 491 -13.46 -27.34 -4.10
C ILE A 491 -14.40 -27.73 -2.97
N ALA A 492 -14.87 -26.73 -2.21
CA ALA A 492 -15.86 -26.89 -1.15
C ALA A 492 -16.87 -25.74 -1.20
N GLN A 493 -18.14 -26.00 -0.87
CA GLN A 493 -19.17 -24.97 -0.73
C GLN A 493 -19.12 -24.32 0.65
#